data_AF-E2A6V8-F1
#
_entry.id   AF-E2A6V8-F1
#
_cell.length_a   1.000
_cell.length_b   1.000
_cell.length_c   1.000
_cell.angle_alpha   90.00
_cell.angle_beta   90.00
_cell.angle_gamma   90.00
#
_symmetry.space_group_name_H-M   'P 1'
#
loop_
_entity.id
_entity.type
_entity.pdbx_description
1 polymer ?
#
loop_
_entity_poly.entity_id
_entity_poly.type
_entity_poly.pdbx_seq_one_letter_code
_entity_poly.pdbx_strand_id
1 'polypeptide(L)'
;MFKTGKFEDKNEIVDCSQDFLQNYKSKQYIYTSPFWGYSNITTQNVKCLKFHGTASYLYQNLKPTKYRSIMFDHMEIALHDEYGSKEYWKARRSMRYNSELYNIAKNYRKSFLNSTDENDNTDRPADWTKEKSRRNAKGGPYLAVHLRRRDFIVGHKKSVPNIKNAASQLQEKMDKLGLTVLFVATDGEQHEFEELKSYLPQYKVLKFVPSDYVISKFKDGGIAIIDQIICSYARYFIGTHQSTFTYRIQEDREIIGFLPETTFNRLCKTNKKCPTTDQWQIVW
;
A
#
# COMPACT_ATOMS: atom_id res chain seq x y z
N MET A 1 -7.23 -12.88 -27.11
CA MET A 1 -7.91 -11.58 -26.95
C MET A 1 -9.41 -11.82 -26.86
N PHE A 2 -10.11 -11.15 -25.95
CA PHE A 2 -11.56 -11.28 -25.80
C PHE A 2 -12.30 -10.60 -26.95
N LYS A 3 -13.55 -11.03 -27.22
CA LYS A 3 -14.54 -10.17 -27.85
C LYS A 3 -15.05 -9.19 -26.79
N THR A 4 -15.02 -7.90 -27.08
CA THR A 4 -15.48 -6.83 -26.18
C THR A 4 -16.87 -7.15 -25.61
N GLY A 5 -17.05 -7.01 -24.29
CA GLY A 5 -18.36 -7.13 -23.63
C GLY A 5 -18.72 -8.51 -23.05
N LYS A 6 -17.85 -9.52 -23.14
CA LYS A 6 -18.08 -10.83 -22.50
C LYS A 6 -16.91 -11.24 -21.61
N PHE A 7 -17.05 -11.03 -20.29
CA PHE A 7 -16.15 -11.57 -19.28
C PHE A 7 -16.72 -12.90 -18.79
N GLU A 8 -16.05 -13.99 -19.13
CA GLU A 8 -16.41 -15.34 -18.69
C GLU A 8 -15.29 -15.87 -17.81
N ASP A 9 -15.67 -16.39 -16.64
CA ASP A 9 -14.75 -17.05 -15.74
C ASP A 9 -14.16 -18.28 -16.42
N LYS A 10 -12.86 -18.48 -16.23
CA LYS A 10 -12.09 -19.60 -16.79
C LYS A 10 -11.24 -20.23 -15.71
N ASN A 11 -11.19 -21.55 -15.74
CA ASN A 11 -10.31 -22.35 -14.90
C ASN A 11 -9.97 -23.63 -15.68
N GLU A 12 -9.14 -23.45 -16.71
CA GLU A 12 -8.80 -24.49 -17.67
C GLU A 12 -7.33 -24.87 -17.48
N ILE A 13 -7.05 -26.14 -17.20
CA ILE A 13 -5.67 -26.66 -17.27
C ILE A 13 -5.29 -26.70 -18.75
N VAL A 14 -4.19 -26.04 -19.08
CA VAL A 14 -3.67 -25.93 -20.45
C VAL A 14 -2.20 -26.32 -20.49
N ASP A 15 -1.71 -26.61 -21.69
CA ASP A 15 -0.28 -26.78 -21.92
C ASP A 15 0.45 -25.47 -21.63
N CYS A 16 1.56 -25.58 -20.90
CA CYS A 16 2.40 -24.43 -20.61
C CYS A 16 3.12 -23.95 -21.88
N SER A 17 3.25 -22.63 -22.04
CA SER A 17 4.09 -22.08 -23.09
C SER A 17 5.55 -22.47 -22.88
N GLN A 18 6.30 -22.63 -23.97
CA GLN A 18 7.72 -22.98 -23.91
C GLN A 18 8.53 -21.93 -23.13
N ASP A 19 8.22 -20.64 -23.32
CA ASP A 19 8.87 -19.54 -22.59
C ASP A 19 8.64 -19.62 -21.08
N PHE A 20 7.44 -20.02 -20.64
CA PHE A 20 7.16 -20.20 -19.21
C PHE A 20 7.97 -21.38 -18.65
N LEU A 21 8.04 -22.49 -19.38
CA LEU A 21 8.79 -23.68 -18.97
C LEU A 21 10.30 -23.43 -18.91
N GLN A 22 10.85 -22.44 -19.62
CA GLN A 22 12.27 -22.06 -19.48
C GLN A 22 12.62 -21.58 -18.06
N ASN A 23 11.64 -21.04 -17.33
CA ASN A 23 11.80 -20.65 -15.92
C ASN A 23 11.86 -21.85 -14.96
N TYR A 24 11.58 -23.06 -15.46
CA TYR A 24 11.55 -24.31 -14.71
C TYR A 24 12.51 -25.32 -15.32
N LYS A 25 13.70 -25.49 -14.71
CA LYS A 25 14.68 -26.47 -15.18
C LYS A 25 14.27 -27.87 -14.74
N SER A 26 14.07 -28.77 -15.70
CA SER A 26 13.78 -30.17 -15.40
C SER A 26 15.08 -30.99 -15.32
N LYS A 27 15.26 -31.72 -14.22
CA LYS A 27 16.27 -32.79 -14.09
C LYS A 27 15.58 -34.01 -13.49
N GLN A 28 15.59 -35.14 -14.20
CA GLN A 28 14.99 -36.40 -13.72
C GLN A 28 13.52 -36.25 -13.25
N TYR A 29 12.68 -35.55 -14.04
CA TYR A 29 11.25 -35.30 -13.73
C TYR A 29 10.99 -34.42 -12.50
N ILE A 30 12.00 -33.68 -12.05
CA ILE A 30 11.89 -32.69 -10.97
C ILE A 30 12.18 -31.31 -11.57
N TYR A 31 11.31 -30.36 -11.29
CA TYR A 31 11.44 -28.97 -11.74
C TYR A 31 12.04 -28.10 -10.63
N THR A 32 12.99 -27.26 -11.02
CA THR A 32 13.58 -26.21 -10.17
C THR A 32 13.33 -24.84 -10.77
N SER A 33 13.12 -23.86 -9.91
CA SER A 33 12.90 -22.45 -10.25
C SER A 33 13.53 -21.59 -9.13
N PRO A 34 13.68 -20.27 -9.28
CA PRO A 34 14.28 -19.45 -8.23
C PRO A 34 13.56 -19.54 -6.87
N PHE A 35 12.26 -19.89 -6.81
CA PHE A 35 11.46 -20.12 -5.59
C PHE A 35 11.83 -19.22 -4.40
N TRP A 36 11.62 -17.90 -4.55
CA TRP A 36 11.95 -16.88 -3.54
C TRP A 36 13.42 -16.85 -3.08
N GLY A 37 14.35 -17.34 -3.92
CA GLY A 37 15.78 -17.43 -3.64
C GLY A 37 16.25 -18.75 -3.02
N TYR A 38 15.35 -19.73 -2.83
CA TYR A 38 15.68 -21.01 -2.20
C TYR A 38 16.05 -22.07 -3.24
N SER A 39 17.33 -22.45 -3.28
CA SER A 39 17.85 -23.46 -4.22
C SER A 39 17.43 -24.89 -3.90
N ASN A 40 16.95 -25.15 -2.68
CA ASN A 40 16.56 -26.47 -2.20
C ASN A 40 15.07 -26.78 -2.37
N ILE A 41 14.27 -25.84 -2.90
CA ILE A 41 12.86 -26.07 -3.19
C ILE A 41 12.72 -26.67 -4.59
N THR A 42 11.93 -27.73 -4.70
CA THR A 42 11.65 -28.41 -5.96
C THR A 42 10.17 -28.77 -6.08
N THR A 43 9.70 -28.97 -7.30
CA THR A 43 8.35 -29.48 -7.56
C THR A 43 8.37 -30.66 -8.52
N GLN A 44 7.47 -31.63 -8.29
CA GLN A 44 7.32 -32.82 -9.14
C GLN A 44 6.45 -32.55 -10.38
N ASN A 45 5.56 -31.56 -10.29
CA ASN A 45 4.58 -31.28 -11.34
C ASN A 45 4.45 -29.77 -11.54
N VAL A 46 4.46 -29.34 -12.79
CA VAL A 46 4.13 -27.97 -13.21
C VAL A 46 2.97 -28.06 -14.18
N LYS A 47 1.93 -27.26 -13.94
CA LYS A 47 0.75 -27.16 -14.80
C LYS A 47 0.40 -25.70 -14.97
N CYS A 48 -0.02 -25.32 -16.18
CA CYS A 48 -0.47 -23.98 -16.44
C CYS A 48 -1.98 -23.91 -16.37
N LEU A 49 -2.46 -22.84 -15.77
CA LEU A 49 -3.88 -22.57 -15.59
C LEU A 49 -4.25 -21.32 -16.35
N LYS A 50 -5.14 -21.46 -17.33
CA LYS A 50 -5.79 -20.33 -17.95
C LYS A 50 -6.95 -19.91 -17.05
N PHE A 51 -6.75 -18.80 -16.36
CA PHE A 51 -7.60 -18.39 -15.26
C PHE A 51 -8.19 -17.00 -15.48
N HIS A 52 -9.51 -16.89 -15.33
CA HIS A 52 -10.22 -15.63 -15.10
C HIS A 52 -11.24 -15.89 -14.00
N GLY A 53 -11.29 -15.04 -13.00
CA GLY A 53 -12.23 -15.18 -11.90
C GLY A 53 -11.64 -14.71 -10.59
N THR A 54 -12.30 -15.08 -9.50
CA THR A 54 -11.92 -14.67 -8.15
C THR A 54 -11.12 -15.74 -7.42
N ALA A 55 -10.40 -15.35 -6.38
CA ALA A 55 -9.49 -16.24 -5.64
C ALA A 55 -10.15 -17.55 -5.16
N SER A 56 -11.42 -17.52 -4.72
CA SER A 56 -12.13 -18.73 -4.31
C SER A 56 -12.30 -19.76 -5.43
N TYR A 57 -12.34 -19.33 -6.69
CA TYR A 57 -12.48 -20.22 -7.83
C TYR A 57 -11.24 -21.09 -8.09
N LEU A 58 -10.10 -20.79 -7.45
CA LEU A 58 -8.91 -21.66 -7.44
C LEU A 58 -9.06 -22.88 -6.50
N TYR A 59 -10.05 -22.90 -5.61
CA TYR A 59 -10.25 -24.00 -4.65
C TYR A 59 -10.41 -25.36 -5.35
N GLN A 60 -11.07 -25.39 -6.50
CA GLN A 60 -11.26 -26.62 -7.28
C GLN A 60 -9.94 -27.22 -7.80
N ASN A 61 -8.87 -26.43 -7.89
CA ASN A 61 -7.56 -26.89 -8.35
C ASN A 61 -6.77 -27.59 -7.24
N LEU A 62 -7.17 -27.46 -5.97
CA LEU A 62 -6.40 -27.99 -4.84
C LEU A 62 -6.34 -29.52 -4.82
N LYS A 63 -7.40 -30.24 -5.20
CA LYS A 63 -7.41 -31.73 -5.26
C LYS A 63 -6.64 -32.39 -4.07
N PRO A 64 -7.05 -32.15 -2.81
CA PRO A 64 -6.25 -32.48 -1.62
C PRO A 64 -6.02 -33.98 -1.42
N THR A 65 -6.83 -34.84 -2.05
CA THR A 65 -6.61 -36.30 -2.09
C THR A 65 -5.43 -36.72 -2.96
N LYS A 66 -4.97 -35.85 -3.86
CA LYS A 66 -3.88 -36.11 -4.81
C LYS A 66 -2.60 -35.37 -4.47
N TYR A 67 -2.71 -34.14 -3.97
CA TYR A 67 -1.57 -33.27 -3.74
C TYR A 67 -1.51 -32.87 -2.26
N ARG A 68 -0.33 -33.06 -1.65
CA ARG A 68 -0.08 -32.63 -0.27
C ARG A 68 0.20 -31.13 -0.17
N SER A 69 0.92 -30.58 -1.15
CA SER A 69 1.35 -29.18 -1.19
C SER A 69 1.19 -28.62 -2.60
N ILE A 70 0.70 -27.39 -2.70
CA ILE A 70 0.42 -26.72 -3.98
C ILE A 70 0.89 -25.28 -3.88
N MET A 71 1.48 -24.82 -4.97
CA MET A 71 1.83 -23.43 -5.18
C MET A 71 1.05 -22.92 -6.38
N PHE A 72 0.31 -21.83 -6.19
CA PHE A 72 -0.17 -21.01 -7.29
C PHE A 72 0.86 -19.90 -7.52
N ASP A 73 1.41 -19.86 -8.72
CA ASP A 73 2.24 -18.76 -9.19
C ASP A 73 1.36 -17.67 -9.83
N HIS A 74 1.87 -16.45 -10.00
CA HIS A 74 1.15 -15.33 -10.61
C HIS A 74 -0.24 -15.02 -9.98
N MET A 75 -0.30 -15.01 -8.65
CA MET A 75 -1.55 -14.78 -7.91
C MET A 75 -2.16 -13.39 -8.10
N GLU A 76 -1.47 -12.45 -8.75
CA GLU A 76 -2.03 -11.16 -9.18
C GLU A 76 -3.12 -11.30 -10.25
N ILE A 77 -3.20 -12.43 -10.94
CA ILE A 77 -4.24 -12.71 -11.95
C ILE A 77 -5.60 -12.91 -11.28
N ALA A 78 -5.62 -13.52 -10.09
CA ALA A 78 -6.86 -13.78 -9.37
C ALA A 78 -7.41 -12.51 -8.74
N LEU A 79 -8.69 -12.23 -9.01
CA LEU A 79 -9.38 -11.08 -8.44
C LEU A 79 -9.86 -11.37 -7.01
N HIS A 80 -10.13 -10.31 -6.25
CA HIS A 80 -10.85 -10.45 -4.99
C HIS A 80 -12.26 -11.03 -5.24
N ASP A 81 -12.73 -11.91 -4.34
CA ASP A 81 -14.11 -12.42 -4.39
C ASP A 81 -15.13 -11.27 -4.30
N GLU A 82 -15.00 -10.45 -3.27
CA GLU A 82 -15.79 -9.24 -3.10
C GLU A 82 -14.90 -8.12 -2.55
N TYR A 83 -14.47 -7.21 -3.42
CA TYR A 83 -13.62 -6.08 -3.02
C TYR A 83 -14.35 -5.12 -2.08
N GLY A 84 -13.74 -4.77 -0.95
CA GLY A 84 -14.33 -3.87 0.04
C GLY A 84 -15.43 -4.49 0.92
N SER A 85 -15.69 -5.79 0.81
CA SER A 85 -16.61 -6.54 1.66
C SER A 85 -16.12 -6.68 3.11
N LYS A 86 -16.97 -7.23 3.98
CA LYS A 86 -16.61 -7.56 5.36
C LYS A 86 -15.42 -8.53 5.42
N GLU A 87 -15.39 -9.56 4.58
CA GLU A 87 -14.29 -10.53 4.57
C GLU A 87 -12.99 -9.92 4.04
N TYR A 88 -13.07 -9.03 3.04
CA TYR A 88 -11.93 -8.21 2.61
C TYR A 88 -11.35 -7.41 3.78
N TRP A 89 -12.21 -6.69 4.53
CA TRP A 89 -11.77 -5.86 5.64
C TRP A 89 -11.27 -6.67 6.84
N LYS A 90 -11.83 -7.85 7.08
CA LYS A 90 -11.33 -8.79 8.09
C LYS A 90 -9.92 -9.24 7.77
N ALA A 91 -9.65 -9.63 6.52
CA ALA A 91 -8.29 -9.95 6.06
C ALA A 91 -7.37 -8.73 6.22
N ARG A 92 -7.80 -7.54 5.76
CA ARG A 92 -6.98 -6.32 5.83
C ARG A 92 -6.66 -5.86 7.26
N ARG A 93 -7.62 -5.96 8.19
CA ARG A 93 -7.45 -5.62 9.62
C ARG A 93 -6.51 -6.57 10.35
N SER A 94 -6.48 -7.84 9.93
CA SER A 94 -5.59 -8.85 10.51
C SER A 94 -4.10 -8.59 10.21
N MET A 95 -3.79 -7.86 9.13
CA MET A 95 -2.44 -7.49 8.72
C MET A 95 -1.88 -6.34 9.57
N ARG A 96 -1.70 -6.57 10.88
CA ARG A 96 -1.02 -5.63 11.77
C ARG A 96 0.48 -5.61 11.49
N TYR A 97 1.06 -4.42 11.52
CA TYR A 97 2.51 -4.28 11.35
C TYR A 97 3.28 -4.85 12.55
N ASN A 98 4.56 -5.11 12.33
CA ASN A 98 5.49 -5.51 13.38
C ASN A 98 5.53 -4.46 14.51
N SER A 99 5.52 -4.91 15.77
CA SER A 99 5.46 -4.04 16.95
C SER A 99 6.63 -3.07 17.07
N GLU A 100 7.81 -3.46 16.59
CA GLU A 100 9.00 -2.61 16.62
C GLU A 100 8.91 -1.49 15.59
N LEU A 101 8.36 -1.77 14.40
CA LEU A 101 8.07 -0.73 13.40
C LEU A 101 7.04 0.27 13.93
N TYR A 102 6.00 -0.21 14.64
CA TYR A 102 5.06 0.65 15.36
C TYR A 102 5.77 1.52 16.40
N ASN A 103 6.68 0.96 17.19
CA ASN A 103 7.42 1.72 18.20
C ASN A 103 8.34 2.77 17.59
N ILE A 104 9.04 2.46 16.50
CA ILE A 104 9.88 3.41 15.77
C ILE A 104 9.03 4.57 15.24
N ALA A 105 7.90 4.28 14.60
CA ALA A 105 6.98 5.30 14.10
C ALA A 105 6.36 6.12 15.25
N LYS A 106 5.96 5.49 16.37
CA LYS A 106 5.44 6.17 17.58
C LYS A 106 6.48 7.13 18.17
N ASN A 107 7.73 6.70 18.26
CA ASN A 107 8.83 7.54 18.73
C ASN A 107 9.09 8.72 17.80
N TYR A 108 9.08 8.49 16.48
CA TYR A 108 9.22 9.59 15.51
C TYR A 108 8.08 10.61 15.63
N ARG A 109 6.82 10.14 15.68
CA ARG A 109 5.64 11.00 15.86
C ARG A 109 5.72 11.83 17.13
N LYS A 110 6.10 11.22 18.25
CA LYS A 110 6.26 11.91 19.53
C LYS A 110 7.35 12.99 19.45
N SER A 111 8.53 12.63 18.95
CA SER A 111 9.72 13.51 18.98
C SER A 111 9.69 14.64 17.96
N PHE A 112 9.12 14.41 16.77
CA PHE A 112 9.25 15.37 15.65
C PHE A 112 7.93 16.02 15.24
N LEU A 113 6.80 15.36 15.51
CA LEU A 113 5.48 15.74 15.02
C LEU A 113 4.49 16.14 16.13
N ASN A 114 4.92 16.12 17.40
CA ASN A 114 4.07 16.40 18.56
C ASN A 114 2.77 15.57 18.55
N SER A 115 2.91 14.27 18.25
CA SER A 115 1.80 13.35 18.00
C SER A 115 1.93 12.11 18.90
N THR A 116 0.86 11.81 19.64
CA THR A 116 0.73 10.59 20.45
C THR A 116 -0.68 10.04 20.33
N ASP A 117 -0.85 8.73 20.54
CA ASP A 117 -2.14 8.06 20.29
C ASP A 117 -3.26 8.65 21.15
N GLU A 118 -2.91 9.01 22.39
CA GLU A 118 -3.81 9.54 23.40
C GLU A 118 -4.29 10.96 23.03
N ASN A 119 -3.38 11.85 22.63
CA ASN A 119 -3.71 13.23 22.22
C ASN A 119 -4.44 13.29 20.87
N ASP A 120 -4.19 12.29 20.03
CA ASP A 120 -4.67 12.22 18.65
C ASP A 120 -5.94 11.37 18.52
N ASN A 121 -6.40 10.77 19.62
CA ASN A 121 -7.52 9.82 19.68
C ASN A 121 -7.38 8.68 18.65
N THR A 122 -6.18 8.09 18.58
CA THR A 122 -5.83 7.04 17.60
C THR A 122 -5.47 5.70 18.24
N ASP A 123 -5.70 5.55 19.55
CA ASP A 123 -5.53 4.28 20.27
C ASP A 123 -6.31 3.14 19.63
N ARG A 124 -5.69 1.96 19.54
CA ARG A 124 -6.30 0.74 18.97
C ARG A 124 -6.12 -0.42 19.92
N PRO A 125 -7.08 -1.36 19.99
CA PRO A 125 -6.89 -2.58 20.76
C PRO A 125 -5.75 -3.40 20.16
N ALA A 126 -5.01 -4.08 21.04
CA ALA A 126 -3.94 -5.00 20.66
C ALA A 126 -4.49 -6.17 19.83
N ASP A 127 -5.63 -6.71 20.24
CA ASP A 127 -6.39 -7.67 19.46
C ASP A 127 -7.26 -6.94 18.44
N TRP A 128 -6.89 -7.08 17.16
CA TRP A 128 -7.57 -6.42 16.05
C TRP A 128 -9.03 -6.85 15.91
N THR A 129 -9.40 -8.05 16.39
CA THR A 129 -10.78 -8.55 16.32
C THR A 129 -11.73 -7.73 17.20
N LYS A 130 -11.18 -7.04 18.23
CA LYS A 130 -11.92 -6.17 19.16
C LYS A 130 -12.07 -4.74 18.66
N GLU A 131 -11.50 -4.39 17.52
CA GLU A 131 -11.74 -3.09 16.89
C GLU A 131 -13.23 -2.91 16.57
N LYS A 132 -13.72 -1.68 16.69
CA LYS A 132 -15.10 -1.31 16.43
C LYS A 132 -15.15 -0.11 15.50
N SER A 133 -16.28 0.04 14.81
CA SER A 133 -16.56 1.22 13.99
C SER A 133 -16.45 2.50 14.81
N ARG A 134 -15.64 3.44 14.34
CA ARG A 134 -15.53 4.80 14.89
C ARG A 134 -15.08 5.78 13.80
N ARG A 135 -15.40 7.06 14.02
CA ARG A 135 -15.06 8.19 13.13
C ARG A 135 -14.58 9.42 13.89
N ASN A 136 -14.00 9.21 15.06
CA ASN A 136 -13.57 10.27 15.97
C ASN A 136 -12.04 10.42 16.06
N ALA A 137 -11.26 9.67 15.26
CA ALA A 137 -9.81 9.84 15.24
C ALA A 137 -9.44 11.25 14.75
N LYS A 138 -8.62 11.95 15.53
CA LYS A 138 -8.25 13.35 15.28
C LYS A 138 -6.93 13.45 14.51
N GLY A 139 -5.96 12.60 14.84
CA GLY A 139 -4.63 12.62 14.25
C GLY A 139 -3.73 13.75 14.76
N GLY A 140 -2.43 13.51 14.63
CA GLY A 140 -1.38 14.43 15.07
C GLY A 140 -1.43 15.77 14.34
N PRO A 141 -0.87 16.84 14.91
CA PRO A 141 -0.93 18.20 14.37
C PRO A 141 0.02 18.41 13.17
N TYR A 142 -0.08 17.54 12.16
CA TYR A 142 0.67 17.59 10.91
C TYR A 142 -0.19 17.09 9.74
N LEU A 143 0.16 17.56 8.54
CA LEU A 143 -0.33 16.98 7.29
C LEU A 143 0.68 15.93 6.83
N ALA A 144 0.19 14.80 6.33
CA ALA A 144 1.03 13.83 5.66
C ALA A 144 0.73 13.80 4.16
N VAL A 145 1.79 13.75 3.36
CA VAL A 145 1.71 13.53 1.92
C VAL A 145 2.50 12.29 1.55
N HIS A 146 1.90 11.44 0.72
CA HIS A 146 2.61 10.40 -0.01
C HIS A 146 2.81 10.86 -1.46
N LEU A 147 4.05 11.20 -1.81
CA LEU A 147 4.47 11.69 -3.11
C LEU A 147 5.24 10.61 -3.86
N ARG A 148 4.55 9.83 -4.70
CA ARG A 148 5.15 8.79 -5.54
C ARG A 148 5.71 9.39 -6.83
N ARG A 149 7.01 9.18 -7.07
CA ARG A 149 7.80 9.81 -8.13
C ARG A 149 8.39 8.78 -9.08
N ARG A 150 9.70 8.49 -9.06
CA ARG A 150 10.41 7.48 -9.88
C ARG A 150 9.70 7.09 -11.20
N ASP A 151 9.27 5.83 -11.32
CA ASP A 151 8.57 5.27 -12.48
C ASP A 151 7.22 5.95 -12.77
N PHE A 152 6.55 6.48 -11.75
CA PHE A 152 5.28 7.21 -11.89
C PHE A 152 5.43 8.51 -12.68
N ILE A 153 6.61 9.15 -12.65
CA ILE A 153 6.88 10.34 -13.48
C ILE A 153 6.78 10.00 -14.96
N VAL A 154 7.10 8.76 -15.36
CA VAL A 154 7.04 8.32 -16.75
C VAL A 154 5.70 7.67 -17.07
N GLY A 155 5.27 6.70 -16.26
CA GLY A 155 4.06 5.90 -16.50
C GLY A 155 2.75 6.63 -16.21
N HIS A 156 2.76 7.65 -15.35
CA HIS A 156 1.56 8.36 -14.88
C HIS A 156 1.67 9.89 -15.08
N LYS A 157 2.37 10.33 -16.13
CA LYS A 157 2.58 11.77 -16.47
C LYS A 157 1.32 12.62 -16.42
N LYS A 158 0.16 12.07 -16.79
CA LYS A 158 -1.12 12.79 -16.88
C LYS A 158 -1.79 13.04 -15.52
N SER A 159 -1.43 12.28 -14.48
CA SER A 159 -2.08 12.37 -13.16
C SER A 159 -1.17 12.89 -12.06
N VAL A 160 0.15 12.68 -12.15
CA VAL A 160 1.10 13.05 -11.10
C VAL A 160 1.63 14.48 -11.31
N PRO A 161 1.55 15.38 -10.30
CA PRO A 161 2.07 16.74 -10.41
C PRO A 161 3.60 16.80 -10.51
N ASN A 162 4.09 17.95 -10.97
CA ASN A 162 5.48 18.33 -10.68
C ASN A 162 5.60 18.83 -9.23
N ILE A 163 6.83 19.03 -8.76
CA ILE A 163 7.10 19.38 -7.36
C ILE A 163 6.48 20.74 -6.99
N LYS A 164 6.58 21.74 -7.88
CA LYS A 164 5.96 23.06 -7.68
C LYS A 164 4.44 23.01 -7.51
N ASN A 165 3.73 22.26 -8.35
CA ASN A 165 2.28 22.10 -8.24
C ASN A 165 1.89 21.30 -6.99
N ALA A 166 2.69 20.30 -6.59
CA ALA A 166 2.48 19.59 -5.34
C ALA A 166 2.65 20.54 -4.15
N ALA A 167 3.72 21.33 -4.12
CA ALA A 167 3.98 22.33 -3.09
C ALA A 167 2.81 23.31 -2.94
N SER A 168 2.32 23.87 -4.06
CA SER A 168 1.21 24.81 -4.05
C SER A 168 -0.08 24.22 -3.46
N GLN A 169 -0.42 22.97 -3.81
CA GLN A 169 -1.58 22.27 -3.23
C GLN A 169 -1.41 21.97 -1.74
N LEU A 170 -0.18 21.63 -1.33
CA LEU A 170 0.14 21.37 0.07
C LEU A 170 0.07 22.65 0.90
N GLN A 171 0.61 23.75 0.39
CA GLN A 171 0.53 25.07 1.02
C GLN A 171 -0.93 25.48 1.26
N GLU A 172 -1.77 25.45 0.23
CA GLU A 172 -3.20 25.79 0.34
C GLU A 172 -3.90 24.94 1.42
N LYS A 173 -3.61 23.63 1.45
CA LYS A 173 -4.21 22.74 2.43
C LYS A 173 -3.68 22.99 3.85
N MET A 174 -2.39 23.21 4.00
CA MET A 174 -1.74 23.50 5.28
C MET A 174 -2.31 24.78 5.90
N ASP A 175 -2.40 25.84 5.12
CA ASP A 175 -2.98 27.13 5.54
C ASP A 175 -4.44 26.97 5.96
N LYS A 176 -5.24 26.29 5.12
CA LYS A 176 -6.66 26.04 5.43
C LYS A 176 -6.86 25.28 6.74
N LEU A 177 -5.95 24.36 7.07
CA LEU A 177 -6.04 23.53 8.28
C LEU A 177 -5.33 24.14 9.49
N GLY A 178 -4.61 25.26 9.33
CA GLY A 178 -3.77 25.85 10.37
C GLY A 178 -2.63 24.93 10.82
N LEU A 179 -2.11 24.10 9.91
CA LEU A 179 -1.02 23.15 10.21
C LEU A 179 0.32 23.75 9.81
N THR A 180 1.35 23.53 10.64
CA THR A 180 2.70 24.07 10.42
C THR A 180 3.75 23.01 10.12
N VAL A 181 3.40 21.73 10.26
CA VAL A 181 4.28 20.58 10.02
C VAL A 181 3.75 19.72 8.86
N LEU A 182 4.62 19.46 7.88
CA LEU A 182 4.37 18.57 6.76
C LEU A 182 5.29 17.35 6.86
N PHE A 183 4.71 16.15 6.92
CA PHE A 183 5.45 14.90 6.77
C PHE A 183 5.34 14.38 5.33
N VAL A 184 6.47 14.02 4.73
CA VAL A 184 6.57 13.57 3.34
C VAL A 184 7.09 12.13 3.29
N ALA A 185 6.24 11.20 2.85
CA ALA A 185 6.65 9.87 2.41
C ALA A 185 6.87 9.93 0.89
N THR A 186 8.09 9.66 0.43
CA THR A 186 8.46 9.78 -0.98
C THR A 186 9.58 8.80 -1.34
N ASP A 187 9.49 8.26 -2.54
CA ASP A 187 10.55 7.51 -3.24
C ASP A 187 11.40 8.41 -4.14
N GLY A 188 11.08 9.71 -4.20
CA GLY A 188 11.83 10.73 -4.94
C GLY A 188 13.26 10.91 -4.42
N GLU A 189 14.10 11.48 -5.26
CA GLU A 189 15.49 11.74 -4.91
C GLU A 189 15.64 12.86 -3.88
N GLN A 190 16.82 12.94 -3.24
CA GLN A 190 17.10 13.98 -2.25
C GLN A 190 16.89 15.39 -2.81
N HIS A 191 17.33 15.64 -4.04
CA HIS A 191 17.18 16.95 -4.68
C HIS A 191 15.71 17.32 -4.90
N GLU A 192 14.83 16.35 -5.18
CA GLU A 192 13.39 16.56 -5.34
C GLU A 192 12.71 16.91 -4.01
N PHE A 193 13.17 16.30 -2.91
CA PHE A 193 12.72 16.65 -1.57
C PHE A 193 13.17 18.06 -1.16
N GLU A 194 14.42 18.43 -1.44
CA GLU A 194 14.90 19.80 -1.17
C GLU A 194 14.19 20.83 -2.04
N GLU A 195 13.89 20.51 -3.30
CA GLU A 195 13.08 21.37 -4.17
C GLU A 195 11.68 21.59 -3.56
N LEU A 196 11.01 20.53 -3.11
CA LEU A 196 9.70 20.64 -2.44
C LEU A 196 9.78 21.56 -1.21
N LYS A 197 10.81 21.36 -0.39
CA LYS A 197 11.04 22.15 0.82
C LYS A 197 11.30 23.64 0.50
N SER A 198 12.01 23.93 -0.59
CA SER A 198 12.30 25.30 -1.02
C SER A 198 11.05 26.12 -1.36
N TYR A 199 9.97 25.45 -1.81
CA TYR A 199 8.68 26.09 -2.09
C TYR A 199 7.79 26.28 -0.84
N LEU A 200 8.18 25.70 0.30
CA LEU A 200 7.40 25.64 1.53
C LEU A 200 8.18 26.21 2.74
N PRO A 201 8.86 27.37 2.63
CA PRO A 201 9.79 27.86 3.65
C PRO A 201 9.12 28.19 5.00
N GLN A 202 7.81 28.45 5.01
CA GLN A 202 7.04 28.76 6.22
C GLN A 202 6.64 27.52 7.04
N TYR A 203 6.80 26.30 6.51
CA TYR A 203 6.42 25.07 7.19
C TYR A 203 7.64 24.22 7.56
N LYS A 204 7.51 23.45 8.63
CA LYS A 204 8.47 22.41 8.98
C LYS A 204 8.21 21.18 8.10
N VAL A 205 8.96 21.05 7.00
CA VAL A 205 8.89 19.90 6.09
C VAL A 205 9.86 18.81 6.54
N LEU A 206 9.32 17.62 6.83
CA LEU A 206 10.04 16.49 7.40
C LEU A 206 9.82 15.22 6.58
N LYS A 207 10.79 14.31 6.65
CA LYS A 207 10.67 12.92 6.21
C LYS A 207 11.32 12.01 7.24
N PHE A 208 10.97 10.73 7.23
CA PHE A 208 11.68 9.74 8.03
C PHE A 208 13.06 9.48 7.42
N VAL A 209 14.10 9.60 8.24
CA VAL A 209 15.47 9.22 7.86
C VAL A 209 15.82 7.99 8.69
N PRO A 210 15.94 6.82 8.07
CA PRO A 210 16.18 5.58 8.81
C PRO A 210 17.59 5.56 9.39
N SER A 211 17.76 4.95 10.57
CA SER A 211 19.08 4.63 11.10
C SER A 211 19.66 3.36 10.46
N ASP A 212 20.96 3.15 10.58
CA ASP A 212 21.64 1.93 10.09
C ASP A 212 21.02 0.65 10.67
N TYR A 213 20.54 0.72 11.92
CA TYR A 213 19.79 -0.37 12.54
C TYR A 213 18.50 -0.69 11.78
N VAL A 214 17.71 0.34 11.43
CA VAL A 214 16.46 0.15 10.68
C VAL A 214 16.73 -0.41 9.28
N ILE A 215 17.73 0.15 8.58
CA ILE A 215 18.13 -0.30 7.24
C ILE A 215 18.56 -1.76 7.28
N SER A 216 19.44 -2.12 8.22
CA SER A 216 20.01 -3.47 8.31
C SER A 216 18.96 -4.52 8.70
N LYS A 217 18.09 -4.23 9.68
CA LYS A 217 17.12 -5.18 10.21
C LYS A 217 15.85 -5.30 9.37
N PHE A 218 15.27 -4.17 8.98
CA PHE A 218 13.93 -4.16 8.39
C PHE A 218 13.92 -3.91 6.88
N LYS A 219 15.07 -3.54 6.30
CA LYS A 219 15.23 -3.28 4.86
C LYS A 219 14.25 -2.21 4.36
N ASP A 220 14.20 -2.06 3.04
CA ASP A 220 13.36 -1.05 2.38
C ASP A 220 11.87 -1.23 2.70
N GLY A 221 11.41 -2.48 2.80
CA GLY A 221 10.02 -2.80 3.15
C GLY A 221 9.61 -2.30 4.53
N GLY A 222 10.48 -2.39 5.53
CA GLY A 222 10.20 -1.85 6.86
C GLY A 222 10.23 -0.34 6.93
N ILE A 223 11.14 0.30 6.17
CA ILE A 223 11.17 1.77 6.04
C ILE A 223 9.87 2.25 5.42
N ALA A 224 9.42 1.61 4.35
CA ALA A 224 8.13 1.86 3.71
C ALA A 224 6.95 1.72 4.69
N ILE A 225 6.95 0.69 5.55
CA ILE A 225 5.92 0.51 6.59
C ILE A 225 5.96 1.64 7.61
N ILE A 226 7.14 2.09 8.06
CA ILE A 226 7.25 3.22 9.00
C ILE A 226 6.64 4.48 8.39
N ASP A 227 6.92 4.78 7.13
CA ASP A 227 6.30 5.90 6.40
C ASP A 227 4.76 5.75 6.33
N GLN A 228 4.25 4.55 6.03
CA GLN A 228 2.80 4.28 6.02
C GLN A 228 2.16 4.53 7.38
N ILE A 229 2.80 4.07 8.47
CA ILE A 229 2.33 4.30 9.84
C ILE A 229 2.35 5.80 10.14
N ILE A 230 3.44 6.52 9.87
CA ILE A 230 3.47 7.96 10.15
C ILE A 230 2.42 8.71 9.32
N CYS A 231 2.22 8.37 8.05
CA CYS A 231 1.19 8.99 7.22
C CYS A 231 -0.24 8.69 7.73
N SER A 232 -0.51 7.46 8.15
CA SER A 232 -1.86 7.07 8.59
C SER A 232 -2.31 7.77 9.88
N TYR A 233 -1.39 8.29 10.70
CA TYR A 233 -1.71 8.99 11.95
C TYR A 233 -1.82 10.52 11.83
N ALA A 234 -1.66 11.08 10.62
CA ALA A 234 -1.76 12.52 10.39
C ALA A 234 -3.19 13.04 10.56
N ARG A 235 -3.34 14.33 10.90
CA ARG A 235 -4.67 14.99 10.90
C ARG A 235 -5.31 15.01 9.52
N TYR A 236 -4.50 15.14 8.49
CA TYR A 236 -4.95 15.12 7.10
C TYR A 236 -3.94 14.41 6.23
N PHE A 237 -4.41 13.52 5.37
CA PHE A 237 -3.58 12.76 4.44
C PHE A 237 -3.92 13.09 2.99
N ILE A 238 -2.89 13.25 2.16
CA ILE A 238 -2.98 13.38 0.71
C ILE A 238 -2.04 12.36 0.06
N GLY A 239 -2.58 11.51 -0.83
CA GLY A 239 -1.79 10.52 -1.54
C GLY A 239 -1.48 10.85 -2.99
N THR A 240 -0.82 9.91 -3.66
CA THR A 240 -0.63 9.91 -5.12
C THR A 240 -1.64 8.97 -5.78
N HIS A 241 -2.23 9.41 -6.89
CA HIS A 241 -3.24 8.65 -7.65
C HIS A 241 -2.69 7.30 -8.13
N GLN A 242 -3.51 6.23 -8.00
CA GLN A 242 -3.19 4.86 -8.44
C GLN A 242 -1.99 4.20 -7.75
N SER A 243 -1.44 4.82 -6.70
CA SER A 243 -0.40 4.16 -5.93
C SER A 243 -0.99 3.20 -4.90
N THR A 244 -0.56 1.94 -4.96
CA THR A 244 -0.91 0.92 -3.95
C THR A 244 -0.41 1.28 -2.55
N PHE A 245 0.72 2.00 -2.46
CA PHE A 245 1.22 2.54 -1.20
C PHE A 245 0.24 3.54 -0.57
N THR A 246 -0.34 4.45 -1.38
CA THR A 246 -1.43 5.34 -0.96
C THR A 246 -2.63 4.55 -0.46
N TYR A 247 -3.04 3.51 -1.20
CA TYR A 247 -4.22 2.71 -0.83
C TYR A 247 -4.06 2.03 0.52
N ARG A 248 -2.86 1.50 0.84
CA ARG A 248 -2.60 0.90 2.16
C ARG A 248 -2.71 1.91 3.29
N ILE A 249 -2.23 3.15 3.10
CA ILE A 249 -2.38 4.24 4.08
C ILE A 249 -3.86 4.59 4.26
N GLN A 250 -4.62 4.70 3.18
CA GLN A 250 -6.05 5.01 3.26
C GLN A 250 -6.82 3.96 4.07
N GLU A 251 -6.51 2.69 3.88
CA GLU A 251 -7.12 1.61 4.65
C GLU A 251 -6.70 1.62 6.11
N ASP A 252 -5.43 1.92 6.43
CA ASP A 252 -5.02 2.08 7.82
C ASP A 252 -5.79 3.21 8.49
N ARG A 253 -6.00 4.33 7.79
CA ARG A 253 -6.81 5.45 8.28
C ARG A 253 -8.26 5.05 8.52
N GLU A 254 -8.85 4.28 7.61
CA GLU A 254 -10.20 3.72 7.77
C GLU A 254 -10.30 2.83 9.01
N ILE A 255 -9.31 1.97 9.25
CA ILE A 255 -9.26 1.08 10.42
C ILE A 255 -9.02 1.86 11.72
N ILE A 256 -8.16 2.88 11.71
CA ILE A 256 -7.93 3.77 12.85
C ILE A 256 -9.22 4.56 13.16
N GLY A 257 -10.08 4.80 12.17
CA GLY A 257 -11.35 5.50 12.35
C GLY A 257 -11.27 7.00 12.11
N PHE A 258 -10.45 7.40 11.13
CA PHE A 258 -10.47 8.75 10.59
C PHE A 258 -11.71 8.99 9.73
N LEU A 259 -12.07 10.26 9.56
CA LEU A 259 -13.14 10.67 8.67
C LEU A 259 -12.70 10.56 7.19
N PRO A 260 -13.56 10.10 6.27
CA PRO A 260 -13.23 9.93 4.85
C PRO A 260 -12.63 11.17 4.18
N GLU A 261 -13.10 12.37 4.53
CA GLU A 261 -12.63 13.65 4.01
C GLU A 261 -11.16 13.97 4.37
N THR A 262 -10.63 13.34 5.41
CA THR A 262 -9.22 13.46 5.81
C THR A 262 -8.34 12.34 5.21
N THR A 263 -8.95 11.37 4.53
CA THR A 263 -8.30 10.12 4.11
C THR A 263 -8.22 10.00 2.60
N PHE A 264 -9.34 10.14 1.89
CA PHE A 264 -9.43 9.88 0.45
C PHE A 264 -9.09 11.11 -0.38
N ASN A 265 -7.90 11.67 -0.16
CA ASN A 265 -7.40 12.83 -0.90
C ASN A 265 -6.20 12.45 -1.76
N ARG A 266 -6.07 13.12 -2.90
CA ARG A 266 -4.94 12.93 -3.82
C ARG A 266 -4.39 14.26 -4.28
N LEU A 267 -3.10 14.26 -4.61
CA LEU A 267 -2.50 15.31 -5.40
C LEU A 267 -3.04 15.26 -6.84
N CYS A 268 -3.44 16.41 -7.36
CA CYS A 268 -3.85 16.58 -8.73
C CYS A 268 -2.66 17.02 -9.59
N LYS A 269 -2.69 16.70 -10.90
CA LYS A 269 -1.62 17.06 -11.85
C LYS A 269 -1.28 18.56 -11.83
N THR A 270 -2.30 19.39 -11.71
CA THR A 270 -2.24 20.85 -11.61
C THR A 270 -3.00 21.30 -10.37
N ASN A 271 -2.96 22.60 -10.06
CA ASN A 271 -3.71 23.19 -8.96
C ASN A 271 -5.24 23.19 -9.17
N LYS A 272 -5.74 22.61 -10.25
CA LYS A 272 -7.17 22.44 -10.49
C LYS A 272 -7.67 21.16 -9.81
N LYS A 273 -8.90 21.21 -9.28
CA LYS A 273 -9.58 20.01 -8.77
C LYS A 273 -9.63 18.94 -9.86
N CYS A 274 -9.10 17.76 -9.55
CA CYS A 274 -9.21 16.56 -10.36
C CYS A 274 -10.38 15.70 -9.84
N PRO A 275 -10.86 14.71 -10.62
CA PRO A 275 -11.98 13.87 -10.20
C PRO A 275 -11.79 13.26 -8.81
N THR A 276 -12.87 12.98 -8.11
CA THR A 276 -12.79 12.21 -6.86
C THR A 276 -12.33 10.78 -7.16
N THR A 277 -11.57 10.19 -6.24
CA THR A 277 -11.25 8.76 -6.30
C THR A 277 -12.36 7.96 -5.63
N ASP A 278 -12.50 6.71 -6.04
CA ASP A 278 -13.39 5.77 -5.36
C ASP A 278 -13.02 5.67 -3.88
N GLN A 279 -14.03 5.74 -3.02
CA GLN A 279 -13.87 5.69 -1.56
C GLN A 279 -14.33 4.33 -1.06
N TRP A 280 -13.36 3.43 -0.88
CA TRP A 280 -13.62 2.13 -0.28
C TRP A 280 -13.57 2.26 1.23
N GLN A 281 -14.73 2.47 1.85
CA GLN A 281 -14.84 2.59 3.30
C GLN A 281 -14.86 1.23 3.98
N ILE A 282 -14.41 1.19 5.23
CA ILE A 282 -14.41 -0.03 6.04
C ILE A 282 -15.81 -0.55 6.35
N VAL A 283 -15.96 -1.87 6.20
CA VAL A 283 -17.15 -2.65 6.58
C VAL A 283 -16.78 -3.56 7.75
N TRP A 284 -17.65 -3.63 8.77
CA TRP A 284 -17.38 -4.29 10.06
C TRP A 284 -18.09 -5.63 10.25
#